data_AF-A0A2R6AA57-F1
#
_entry.id   AF-A0A2R6AA57-F1
#
_cell.length_a   1.000
_cell.length_b   1.000
_cell.length_c   1.000
_cell.angle_alpha   90.00
_cell.angle_beta   90.00
_cell.angle_gamma   90.00
#
_symmetry.space_group_name_H-M   'P 1'
#
loop_
_entity.id
_entity.type
_entity.pdbx_description
1 polymer ?
#
loop_
_entity_poly.entity_id
_entity_poly.type
_entity_poly.pdbx_seq_one_letter_code
_entity_poly.pdbx_strand_id
1 'polypeptide(L)'
;MYLDLSARYFKLPSEVSSSALGEPVITLEKVHLPVHYEDTQNSKPAVAWDFNLLSLNGYSPETGWVRIDTKKLASVHISSFEKRRSVQRKASKSKKAKKILAKYS
;
A
#
# COMPACT_ATOMS: atom_id res chain seq x y z
N MET A 1 15.96 -32.12 13.72
CA MET A 1 17.15 -32.42 12.91
C MET A 1 17.92 -31.11 12.75
N TYR A 2 19.19 -31.05 13.15
CA TYR A 2 20.01 -29.84 13.04
C TYR A 2 20.95 -30.01 11.85
N LEU A 3 20.92 -29.06 10.91
CA LEU A 3 21.83 -29.03 9.77
C LEU A 3 22.95 -28.05 10.05
N ASP A 4 24.15 -28.57 10.27
CA ASP A 4 25.35 -27.77 10.39
C ASP A 4 25.83 -27.34 9.00
N LEU A 5 25.83 -26.03 8.77
CA LEU A 5 26.26 -25.39 7.52
C LEU A 5 27.67 -24.80 7.63
N SER A 6 28.42 -25.06 8.70
CA SER A 6 29.80 -24.57 8.84
C SER A 6 30.77 -25.22 7.84
N ALA A 7 30.57 -26.50 7.51
CA ALA A 7 31.41 -27.30 6.60
C ALA A 7 30.76 -27.52 5.21
N ARG A 8 30.31 -26.45 4.57
CA ARG A 8 29.65 -26.52 3.25
C ARG A 8 30.64 -26.77 2.10
N TYR A 9 30.22 -27.61 1.15
CA TYR A 9 30.93 -27.85 -0.12
C TYR A 9 30.65 -26.78 -1.20
N PHE A 10 29.73 -25.86 -0.94
CA PHE A 10 29.41 -24.74 -1.83
C PHE A 10 29.71 -23.42 -1.14
N LYS A 11 30.10 -22.40 -1.92
CA LYS A 11 30.32 -21.05 -1.43
C LYS A 11 28.99 -20.31 -1.36
N LEU A 12 28.78 -19.55 -0.29
CA LEU A 12 27.77 -18.50 -0.31
C LEU A 12 28.26 -17.32 -1.15
N PRO A 13 27.35 -16.57 -1.78
CA PRO A 13 27.65 -15.24 -2.29
C PRO A 13 28.26 -14.36 -1.19
N SER A 14 29.20 -13.49 -1.54
CA SER A 14 29.91 -12.60 -0.60
C SER A 14 28.99 -11.69 0.20
N GLU A 15 27.79 -11.45 -0.32
CA GLU A 15 26.77 -10.58 0.22
C GLU A 15 25.92 -11.27 1.30
N VAL A 16 26.07 -12.59 1.46
CA VAL A 16 25.25 -13.41 2.35
C VAL A 16 26.08 -13.90 3.53
N SER A 17 25.78 -13.39 4.73
CA SER A 17 26.35 -13.92 5.97
C SER A 17 25.74 -15.29 6.31
N SER A 18 26.53 -16.18 6.90
CA SER A 18 26.06 -17.46 7.44
C SER A 18 24.98 -17.28 8.53
N SER A 19 24.93 -16.11 9.19
CA SER A 19 23.89 -15.76 10.17
C SER A 19 22.54 -15.39 9.54
N ALA A 20 22.52 -15.13 8.23
CA ALA A 20 21.34 -14.72 7.51
C ALA A 20 20.61 -15.91 6.86
N LEU A 21 21.07 -17.14 7.08
CA LEU A 21 20.41 -18.35 6.60
C LEU A 21 19.23 -18.70 7.51
N GLY A 22 18.05 -18.83 6.94
CA GLY A 22 16.89 -19.36 7.62
C GLY A 22 16.89 -20.89 7.67
N GLU A 23 15.82 -21.46 8.21
CA GLU A 23 15.68 -22.92 8.32
C GLU A 23 15.57 -23.58 6.93
N PRO A 24 16.39 -24.61 6.63
CA PRO A 24 16.33 -25.32 5.36
C PRO A 24 15.03 -26.11 5.22
N VAL A 25 14.35 -25.97 4.08
CA VAL A 25 13.19 -26.79 3.73
C VAL A 25 13.63 -27.89 2.78
N ILE A 26 13.56 -29.13 3.24
CA ILE A 26 13.96 -30.30 2.46
C ILE A 26 12.73 -30.90 1.78
N THR A 27 12.83 -31.07 0.46
CA THR A 27 11.89 -31.84 -0.34
C THR A 27 12.58 -33.08 -0.88
N LEU A 28 11.83 -34.03 -1.46
CA LEU A 28 12.39 -35.27 -2.02
C LEU A 28 13.40 -35.01 -3.15
N GLU A 29 13.27 -33.90 -3.85
CA GLU A 29 14.10 -33.59 -5.01
C GLU A 29 15.16 -32.53 -4.72
N LYS A 30 14.91 -31.61 -3.78
CA LYS A 30 15.70 -30.39 -3.58
C LYS A 30 15.73 -29.93 -2.13
N VAL A 31 16.78 -29.20 -1.78
CA VAL A 31 16.88 -28.47 -0.51
C VAL A 31 16.75 -26.98 -0.79
N HIS A 32 15.77 -26.34 -0.18
CA HIS A 32 15.59 -24.89 -0.23
C HIS A 32 16.28 -24.25 0.97
N LEU A 33 17.20 -23.32 0.70
CA LEU A 33 17.93 -22.57 1.72
C LEU A 33 17.45 -21.10 1.67
N PRO A 34 16.51 -20.69 2.54
CA PRO A 34 16.08 -19.31 2.60
C PRO A 34 17.22 -18.43 3.12
N VAL A 35 17.44 -17.32 2.45
CA VAL A 35 18.44 -16.31 2.83
C VAL A 35 17.70 -15.02 3.17
N HIS A 36 17.88 -14.53 4.38
CA HIS A 36 17.53 -13.18 4.76
C HIS A 36 18.55 -12.23 4.16
N TYR A 37 18.10 -11.36 3.27
CA TYR A 37 18.92 -10.28 2.74
C TYR A 37 18.44 -8.98 3.37
N GLU A 38 19.36 -8.23 4.00
CA GLU A 38 19.05 -6.87 4.43
C GLU A 38 18.95 -6.00 3.18
N ASP A 39 17.75 -5.53 2.89
CA ASP A 39 17.49 -4.62 1.77
C ASP A 39 18.13 -3.26 2.06
N THR A 40 19.43 -3.15 1.74
CA THR A 40 20.23 -1.93 1.89
C THR A 40 19.76 -0.80 0.96
N GLN A 41 18.76 -1.04 0.11
CA GLN A 41 18.23 -0.04 -0.83
C GLN A 41 17.06 0.79 -0.30
N ASN A 42 16.53 0.51 0.89
CA ASN A 42 15.43 1.29 1.46
C ASN A 42 15.87 2.12 2.67
N SER A 43 16.82 3.03 2.46
CA SER A 43 17.15 4.08 3.42
C SER A 43 16.09 5.20 3.49
N LYS A 44 15.02 5.10 2.69
CA LYS A 44 13.93 6.08 2.76
C LYS A 44 13.13 5.81 4.03
N PRO A 45 12.92 6.82 4.89
CA PRO A 45 12.11 6.63 6.09
C PRO A 45 10.75 6.07 5.69
N ALA A 46 10.39 4.92 6.27
CA ALA A 46 9.09 4.31 6.03
C ALA A 46 8.01 5.25 6.57
N VAL A 47 7.30 5.91 5.67
CA VAL A 47 6.19 6.81 6.03
C VAL A 47 4.92 5.97 6.16
N ALA A 48 4.35 5.94 7.35
CA ALA A 48 3.05 5.32 7.58
C ALA A 48 1.95 6.32 7.18
N TRP A 49 0.99 5.87 6.36
CA TRP A 49 -0.18 6.64 5.97
C TRP A 49 -1.45 5.96 6.46
N ASP A 50 -2.32 6.72 7.12
CA ASP A 50 -3.68 6.33 7.49
C ASP A 50 -4.68 7.29 6.81
N PHE A 51 -5.67 6.74 6.12
CA PHE A 51 -6.67 7.52 5.42
C PHE A 51 -8.08 7.14 5.87
N ASN A 52 -8.87 8.15 6.22
CA ASN A 52 -10.29 8.02 6.46
C ASN A 52 -11.07 9.14 5.76
N LEU A 53 -12.40 9.12 5.86
CA LEU A 53 -13.27 10.08 5.16
C LEU A 53 -12.98 11.55 5.52
N LEU A 54 -12.52 11.81 6.74
CA LEU A 54 -12.40 13.16 7.32
C LEU A 54 -10.96 13.60 7.58
N SER A 55 -9.98 12.71 7.41
CA SER A 55 -8.56 13.04 7.52
C SER A 55 -7.66 12.09 6.76
N LEU A 56 -6.56 12.64 6.26
CA LEU A 56 -5.37 11.89 5.83
C LEU A 56 -4.25 12.18 6.84
N ASN A 57 -3.81 11.15 7.54
CA ASN A 57 -2.78 11.21 8.56
C ASN A 57 -1.53 10.51 8.05
N GLY A 58 -0.37 11.14 8.23
CA GLY A 58 0.94 10.57 7.92
C GLY A 58 1.85 10.66 9.13
N TYR A 59 2.65 9.62 9.36
CA TYR A 59 3.74 9.64 10.33
C TYR A 59 5.05 9.30 9.62
N SER A 60 6.05 10.16 9.78
CA SER A 60 7.43 9.91 9.37
C SER A 60 8.35 10.05 10.59
N PRO A 61 9.34 9.16 10.78
CA PRO A 61 10.37 9.31 11.80
C PRO A 61 11.13 10.65 11.74
N GLU A 62 11.27 11.25 10.55
CA GLU A 62 12.02 12.49 10.34
C GLU A 62 11.16 13.75 10.50
N THR A 63 9.92 13.72 10.00
CA THR A 63 9.03 14.88 9.93
C THR A 63 7.99 14.91 11.07
N GLY A 64 7.76 13.78 11.73
CA GLY A 64 6.72 13.62 12.73
C GLY A 64 5.32 13.40 12.13
N TRP A 65 4.29 13.83 12.85
CA TRP A 65 2.88 13.68 12.48
C TRP A 65 2.39 14.79 11.55
N VAL A 66 1.85 14.41 10.41
CA VAL A 66 1.15 15.30 9.48
C VAL A 66 -0.32 14.91 9.46
N ARG A 67 -1.21 15.89 9.66
CA ARG A 67 -2.66 15.71 9.57
C ARG A 67 -3.27 16.67 8.58
N ILE A 68 -3.95 16.13 7.59
CA ILE A 68 -4.70 16.89 6.60
C ILE A 68 -6.19 16.69 6.89
N ASP A 69 -6.91 17.79 7.18
CA ASP A 69 -8.36 17.76 7.38
C ASP A 69 -9.08 17.72 6.02
N THR A 70 -9.80 16.63 5.75
CA THR A 70 -10.54 16.43 4.50
C THR A 70 -12.05 16.65 4.65
N LYS A 71 -12.55 17.11 5.82
CA LYS A 71 -13.99 17.34 6.05
C LYS A 71 -14.63 18.24 5.00
N LYS A 72 -13.97 19.34 4.65
CA LYS A 72 -14.48 20.29 3.64
C LYS A 72 -14.53 19.63 2.26
N LEU A 73 -13.52 18.85 1.92
CA LEU A 73 -13.47 18.09 0.67
C LEU A 73 -14.58 17.04 0.61
N ALA A 74 -14.78 16.29 1.70
CA ALA A 74 -15.85 15.31 1.82
C ALA A 74 -17.24 15.96 1.67
N SER A 75 -17.46 17.12 2.29
CA SER A 75 -18.71 17.88 2.15
C SER A 75 -18.98 18.32 0.70
N VAL A 76 -17.97 18.86 0.01
CA VAL A 76 -18.09 19.23 -1.41
C VAL A 76 -18.37 18.00 -2.28
N HIS A 77 -17.67 16.90 -2.04
CA HIS A 77 -17.87 15.64 -2.75
C HIS A 77 -19.31 15.11 -2.57
N ILE A 78 -19.78 14.98 -1.33
CA ILE A 78 -21.13 14.47 -1.00
C ILE A 78 -22.21 15.38 -1.61
N SER A 79 -22.09 16.69 -1.44
CA SER A 79 -23.08 17.64 -1.97
C SER A 79 -23.15 17.63 -3.49
N SER A 80 -22.00 17.51 -4.17
CA SER A 80 -21.92 17.35 -5.62
C SER A 80 -22.55 16.03 -6.08
N PHE A 81 -22.22 14.94 -5.38
CA PHE A 81 -22.77 13.62 -5.66
C PHE A 81 -24.30 13.59 -5.54
N GLU A 82 -24.86 14.12 -4.46
CA GLU A 82 -26.32 14.16 -4.25
C GLU A 82 -27.03 15.04 -5.29
N LYS A 83 -26.44 16.19 -5.67
CA LYS A 83 -26.96 17.02 -6.77
C LYS A 83 -27.00 16.23 -8.07
N ARG A 84 -25.91 15.54 -8.42
CA ARG A 84 -25.84 14.72 -9.64
C ARG A 84 -26.87 13.60 -9.60
N ARG A 85 -26.98 12.87 -8.48
CA ARG A 85 -27.95 11.78 -8.28
C ARG A 85 -29.39 12.25 -8.48
N SER A 86 -29.73 13.42 -7.92
CA SER A 86 -31.05 14.03 -8.08
C SER A 86 -31.35 14.39 -9.54
N VAL A 87 -30.39 15.00 -10.24
CA VAL A 87 -30.54 15.35 -11.66
C VAL A 87 -30.65 14.09 -12.54
N GLN A 88 -29.84 13.07 -12.27
CA GLN A 88 -29.86 11.81 -13.01
C GLN A 88 -31.22 11.10 -12.90
N ARG A 89 -31.85 11.09 -11.72
CA ARG A 89 -33.21 10.54 -11.51
C ARG A 89 -34.25 11.26 -12.36
N LYS A 90 -34.11 12.57 -12.58
CA LYS A 90 -35.02 13.39 -13.39
C LYS A 90 -34.69 13.32 -14.89
N ALA A 91 -33.44 13.05 -15.24
CA ALA A 91 -32.97 13.00 -16.63
C ALA A 91 -33.60 11.85 -17.43
N SER A 92 -33.98 10.74 -16.78
CA SER A 92 -34.74 9.66 -17.44
C SER A 92 -36.12 10.12 -17.93
N LYS A 93 -36.70 11.16 -17.31
CA LYS A 93 -38.06 11.65 -17.56
C LYS A 93 -38.12 13.03 -18.22
N SER A 94 -37.00 13.74 -18.38
CA SER A 94 -36.98 15.11 -18.91
C SER A 94 -35.72 15.43 -19.73
N LYS A 95 -35.93 15.93 -20.96
CA LYS A 95 -34.85 16.43 -21.84
C LYS A 95 -34.10 17.64 -21.24
N LYS A 96 -34.79 18.50 -20.48
CA LYS A 96 -34.16 19.65 -19.79
C LYS A 96 -33.22 19.19 -18.67
N ALA A 97 -33.61 18.16 -17.92
CA ALA A 97 -32.75 17.55 -16.91
C ALA A 97 -31.53 16.82 -17.53
N LYS A 98 -31.67 16.19 -18.71
CA LYS A 98 -30.53 15.65 -19.47
C LYS A 98 -29.49 16.74 -19.81
N LYS A 99 -29.95 17.92 -20.25
CA LYS A 99 -29.04 19.06 -20.55
C LYS A 99 -28.30 19.57 -19.30
N ILE A 100 -28.93 19.53 -18.13
CA ILE A 100 -28.29 19.91 -16.86
C ILE A 100 -27.30 18.83 -16.40
N LEU A 101 -27.62 17.55 -16.59
CA LEU A 101 -26.74 16.43 -16.23
C LEU A 101 -25.38 16.52 -16.93
N ALA A 102 -25.35 16.99 -18.19
CA ALA A 102 -24.12 17.18 -18.95
C ALA A 102 -23.11 18.16 -18.31
N LYS A 103 -23.54 19.02 -17.36
CA LYS A 103 -22.64 19.90 -16.60
C LYS A 103 -21.88 19.18 -15.48
N TYR A 104 -22.25 17.93 -15.18
CA TYR A 104 -21.71 17.10 -14.12
C TYR A 104 -21.08 15.80 -14.66
N SER A 105 -20.80 15.77 -15.98
CA SER A 105 -20.10 14.71 -16.71
C SER A 105 -18.60 14.97 -16.75
#